data_AF-A0A2N3RBC4-F1
#
_entry.id   AF-A0A2N3RBC4-F1
#
_cell.length_a   1.000
_cell.length_b   1.000
_cell.length_c   1.000
_cell.angle_alpha   90.00
_cell.angle_beta   90.00
_cell.angle_gamma   90.00
#
_symmetry.space_group_name_H-M   'P 1'
#
loop_
_entity.id
_entity.type
_entity.pdbx_description
1 polymer ?
#
loop_
_entity_poly.entity_id
_entity_poly.type
_entity_poly.pdbx_seq_one_letter_code
_entity_poly.pdbx_strand_id
1 'polypeptide(L)' 'MDTDFTDTHHFEVPVTFCEGRQDHHVSSAVARDWYETIDSPKSWHWFDRSGHFPQWEEPDRFLGCVLQDLSQ' A
#
# COMPACT_ATOMS: atom_id res chain seq x y z
N MET A 1 -23.30 0.39 -4.03
CA MET A 1 -22.11 -0.28 -4.58
C MET A 1 -21.35 -0.73 -3.35
N ASP A 2 -21.26 -2.04 -3.14
CA ASP A 2 -20.48 -2.57 -2.02
C ASP A 2 -19.05 -2.72 -2.53
N THR A 3 -18.09 -2.10 -1.84
CA THR A 3 -16.67 -2.12 -2.21
C THR A 3 -15.96 -2.89 -1.11
N ASP A 4 -16.16 -4.21 -1.14
CA ASP A 4 -15.54 -5.16 -0.24
C ASP A 4 -14.64 -6.10 -1.05
N PHE A 5 -13.35 -6.10 -0.72
CA PHE A 5 -12.32 -6.93 -1.35
C PHE A 5 -11.82 -8.03 -0.41
N THR A 6 -12.49 -8.28 0.72
CA THR A 6 -12.04 -9.22 1.75
C THR A 6 -11.74 -10.62 1.18
N ASP A 7 -12.57 -11.10 0.26
CA ASP A 7 -12.40 -12.42 -0.38
C ASP A 7 -11.56 -12.37 -1.68
N THR A 8 -10.97 -11.22 -2.02
CA THR A 8 -10.09 -11.07 -3.19
C THR A 8 -8.64 -11.21 -2.75
N HIS A 9 -8.04 -12.34 -3.12
CA HIS A 9 -6.66 -12.67 -2.75
C HIS A 9 -5.70 -12.66 -3.95
N HIS A 10 -6.21 -12.80 -5.18
CA HIS A 10 -5.40 -12.89 -6.38
C HIS A 10 -5.64 -11.70 -7.33
N PHE A 11 -4.55 -11.22 -7.91
CA PHE A 11 -4.49 -10.14 -8.89
C PHE A 11 -3.56 -10.52 -10.04
N GLU A 12 -3.95 -10.22 -11.27
CA GLU A 12 -3.14 -10.46 -12.48
C GLU A 12 -1.92 -9.51 -12.60
N VAL A 13 -1.81 -8.55 -11.69
CA VAL A 13 -0.75 -7.53 -11.63
C VAL A 13 -0.16 -7.47 -10.22
N PRO A 14 1.09 -6.99 -10.07
CA PRO A 14 1.64 -6.72 -8.75
C PRO A 14 0.84 -5.66 -7.98
N VAL A 15 0.77 -5.80 -6.65
CA VAL A 15 0.05 -4.88 -5.77
C VAL A 15 1.02 -4.22 -4.78
N THR A 16 1.11 -2.90 -4.82
CA THR A 16 1.96 -2.10 -3.93
C THR A 16 1.11 -1.32 -2.94
N PHE A 17 1.45 -1.41 -1.65
CA PHE A 17 0.87 -0.58 -0.60
C PHE A 17 1.87 0.50 -0.16
N CYS A 18 1.42 1.76 -0.15
CA CYS A 18 2.19 2.92 0.31
C CYS A 18 1.47 3.53 1.51
N GLU A 19 1.93 3.23 2.71
CA GLU A 19 1.19 3.49 3.95
C GLU A 19 1.91 4.52 4.81
N GLY A 20 1.21 5.60 5.17
CA GLY A 20 1.69 6.61 6.10
C GLY A 20 1.61 6.13 7.53
N ARG A 21 2.72 6.22 8.28
CA ARG A 21 2.78 5.76 9.69
C ARG A 21 1.90 6.60 10.63
N GLN A 22 1.52 7.79 10.19
CA GLN A 22 0.71 8.75 10.93
C GLN A 22 -0.71 8.88 10.36
N ASP A 23 -1.13 7.96 9.47
CA ASP A 23 -2.51 7.97 8.99
C ASP A 23 -3.45 7.52 10.12
N HIS A 24 -4.29 8.44 10.57
CA HIS A 24 -5.32 8.20 11.58
C HIS A 24 -6.73 8.15 10.97
N HIS A 25 -6.86 8.38 9.66
CA HIS A 25 -8.14 8.31 8.95
C HIS A 25 -8.48 6.88 8.57
N VAL A 26 -7.48 6.08 8.18
CA VAL A 26 -7.65 4.69 7.74
C VAL A 26 -6.69 3.79 8.52
N SER A 27 -7.17 2.59 8.89
CA SER A 27 -6.37 1.65 9.69
C SER A 27 -5.40 0.86 8.82
N SER A 28 -4.11 1.14 8.95
CA SER A 28 -3.07 0.31 8.34
C SER A 28 -3.06 -1.14 8.88
N ALA A 29 -3.64 -1.39 10.06
CA ALA A 29 -3.73 -2.75 10.59
C ALA A 29 -4.70 -3.61 9.75
N VAL A 30 -5.86 -3.04 9.39
CA VAL A 30 -6.84 -3.71 8.52
C VAL A 30 -6.25 -3.94 7.13
N ALA A 31 -5.58 -2.93 6.56
CA ALA A 31 -4.89 -3.06 5.29
C ALA A 31 -3.78 -4.12 5.35
N ARG A 32 -3.04 -4.20 6.47
CA ARG A 32 -1.99 -5.19 6.66
C ARG A 32 -2.55 -6.61 6.77
N ASP A 33 -3.63 -6.80 7.53
CA ASP A 33 -4.27 -8.10 7.67
C ASP A 33 -4.74 -8.62 6.31
N TRP A 34 -5.36 -7.77 5.49
CA TRP A 34 -5.75 -8.13 4.12
C TRP A 34 -4.53 -8.37 3.21
N TYR A 35 -3.50 -7.51 3.29
CA TYR A 35 -2.24 -7.67 2.56
C TYR A 35 -1.64 -9.06 2.76
N GLU A 36 -1.66 -9.61 3.99
CA GLU A 36 -1.12 -10.95 4.26
C GLU A 36 -1.88 -12.06 3.51
N THR A 37 -3.16 -11.86 3.20
CA THR A 37 -3.98 -12.84 2.45
C THR A 37 -3.71 -12.86 0.94
N ILE A 38 -3.13 -11.79 0.38
CA ILE A 38 -2.90 -11.67 -1.07
C ILE A 38 -1.85 -12.68 -1.53
N ASP A 39 -2.11 -13.43 -2.60
CA ASP A 39 -1.20 -14.46 -3.14
C ASP A 39 -0.47 -14.04 -4.43
N SER A 40 -0.74 -12.83 -4.92
CA SER A 40 -0.01 -12.19 -6.02
C SER A 40 1.29 -11.50 -5.57
N PRO A 41 2.21 -11.17 -6.49
CA PRO A 41 3.36 -10.32 -6.18
C PRO A 41 2.91 -9.05 -5.47
N LYS A 42 3.46 -8.79 -4.28
CA LYS A 42 2.99 -7.71 -3.42
C LYS A 42 4.13 -7.06 -2.65
N SER A 43 4.04 -5.75 -2.45
CA SER A 43 5.02 -4.96 -1.69
C SER A 43 4.33 -4.04 -0.68
N TRP A 44 5.04 -3.72 0.39
CA TRP A 44 4.56 -2.83 1.45
C TRP A 44 5.64 -1.81 1.79
N HIS A 45 5.32 -0.53 1.64
CA HIS A 45 6.21 0.59 1.92
C HIS A 45 5.66 1.43 3.06
N TRP A 46 6.46 1.58 4.12
CA TRP A 46 6.17 2.53 5.19
C TRP A 46 6.70 3.92 4.84
N PHE A 47 5.88 4.92 5.11
CA PHE A 47 6.22 6.33 5.06
C PHE A 47 6.15 6.90 6.48
N ASP A 48 7.28 6.83 7.19
CA ASP A 48 7.36 7.13 8.63
C ASP A 48 6.98 8.58 8.98
N ARG A 49 7.05 9.49 8.00
CA ARG A 49 6.79 10.93 8.16
C ARG A 49 5.53 11.38 7.43
N SER A 50 4.72 10.44 6.94
CA SER A 50 3.49 10.71 6.20
C SER A 50 2.26 10.20 6.96
N GLY A 51 1.14 10.87 6.74
CA GLY A 51 -0.21 10.42 7.05
C GLY A 51 -0.93 9.94 5.79
N HIS A 52 -2.09 10.53 5.52
CA HIS A 52 -3.01 10.03 4.49
C HIS A 52 -2.53 10.20 3.04
N PHE A 53 -1.55 11.07 2.79
CA PHE A 53 -1.10 11.36 1.43
C PHE A 53 0.43 11.26 1.29
N PRO A 54 1.01 10.03 1.40
CA PRO A 54 2.45 9.84 1.28
C PRO A 54 3.06 10.40 -0.01
N GLN A 55 2.32 10.37 -1.12
CA GLN A 55 2.74 10.92 -2.41
C GLN A 55 2.92 12.45 -2.41
N TRP A 56 2.30 13.16 -1.47
CA TRP A 56 2.42 14.61 -1.34
C TRP A 56 3.34 15.02 -0.19
N GLU A 57 3.39 14.22 0.87
CA GLU A 57 4.17 14.51 2.08
C GLU A 57 5.64 14.08 1.94
N GLU A 58 5.91 12.96 1.25
CA GLU A 58 7.25 12.44 0.97
C GLU A 58 7.41 12.08 -0.53
N PRO A 59 7.28 13.06 -1.46
CA PRO A 59 7.17 12.80 -2.90
C PRO A 59 8.40 12.09 -3.50
N ASP A 60 9.61 12.45 -3.06
CA ASP A 60 10.85 11.83 -3.56
C ASP A 60 10.94 10.35 -3.15
N ARG A 61 10.54 10.04 -1.91
CA ARG A 61 10.47 8.67 -1.41
C ARG A 61 9.41 7.88 -2.17
N PHE A 62 8.25 8.49 -2.39
CA PHE A 62 7.16 7.87 -3.14
C PHE A 62 7.58 7.51 -4.56
N LEU A 63 8.22 8.43 -5.28
CA LEU A 63 8.77 8.17 -6.61
C LEU A 63 9.82 7.04 -6.57
N GLY A 64 10.70 7.03 -5.57
CA GLY A 64 11.68 5.97 -5.37
C GLY A 64 11.04 4.59 -5.21
N CYS A 65 10.01 4.47 -4.37
CA CYS A 65 9.24 3.24 -4.18
C CYS A 65 8.58 2.77 -5.50
N VAL A 66 7.95 3.68 -6.24
CA VAL A 66 7.31 3.35 -7.52
C VAL A 66 8.33 2.84 -8.55
N LEU A 67 9.47 3.52 -8.70
CA LEU A 67 10.50 3.09 -9.64
C LEU A 67 11.12 1.74 -9.26
N GLN A 68 11.32 1.49 -7.97
CA GLN A 68 11.80 0.21 -7.47
C GLN A 68 10.82 -0.92 -7.83
N ASP A 69 9.53 -0.73 -7.57
CA ASP A 69 8.52 -1.78 -7.79
C ASP A 69 8.24 -2.02 -9.27
N LEU A 70 8.36 -1.00 -10.13
CA LEU A 70 8.24 -1.16 -11.58
C LEU A 70 9.41 -1.93 -12.22
N SER A 71 10.53 -2.08 -11.50
CA SER A 71 11.72 -2.78 -11.98
C SER A 71 11.78 -4.27 -11.63
N GLN A 72 10.75 -4.79 -10.94
CA GLN A 72 10.67 -6.19 -10.50
C GLN A 72 10.00 -7.12 -11.51
#